data_AF-A0A2E7TLZ8-F1
#
_entry.id   AF-A0A2E7TLZ8-F1
#
_cell.length_a   1.000
_cell.length_b   1.000
_cell.length_c   1.000
_cell.angle_alpha   90.00
_cell.angle_beta   90.00
_cell.angle_gamma   90.00
#
_symmetry.space_group_name_H-M   'P 1'
#
loop_
_entity.id
_entity.type
_entity.pdbx_description
1 polymer ?
#
loop_
_entity_poly.entity_id
_entity_poly.type
_entity_poly.pdbx_seq_one_letter_code
_entity_poly.pdbx_strand_id
1 'polypeptide(L)' 'FIITGFITLLAFQIIVNISTITGLLPLTGLPFPLLSLGGSSMVSTAVIFGITNRIFIENNLVI' A
#
# COMPACT_ATOMS: atom_id res chain seq x y z
N PHE A 1 3.20 -2.56 15.12
CA PHE A 1 2.45 -1.35 14.68
C PHE A 1 2.73 -0.94 13.24
N ILE A 2 4.00 -0.88 12.80
CA ILE A 2 4.37 -0.45 11.43
C ILE A 2 3.67 -1.27 10.34
N ILE A 3 3.68 -2.60 10.47
CA ILE A 3 3.03 -3.52 9.52
C ILE A 3 1.52 -3.24 9.42
N THR A 4 0.86 -3.04 10.56
CA THR A 4 -0.57 -2.75 10.63
C THR A 4 -0.91 -1.43 9.93
N GLY A 5 -0.13 -0.37 10.16
CA GLY A 5 -0.30 0.93 9.50
C GLY A 5 -0.13 0.84 7.98
N PHE A 6 0.86 0.07 7.52
CA PHE A 6 1.07 -0.14 6.09
C PHE A 6 -0.10 -0.89 5.43
N ILE A 7 -0.60 -1.94 6.07
CA ILE A 7 -1.76 -2.70 5.57
C ILE A 7 -3.02 -1.82 5.54
N THR A 8 -3.23 -0.96 6.53
CA THR A 8 -4.38 -0.04 6.53
C THR A 8 -4.31 1.00 5.40
N LEU A 9 -3.11 1.51 5.08
CA LEU A 9 -2.92 2.42 3.94
C LEU A 9 -3.19 1.73 2.60
N LEU A 10 -2.72 0.49 2.44
CA LEU A 10 -3.02 -0.33 1.26
C LEU A 10 -4.53 -0.58 1.11
N ALA A 11 -5.19 -0.99 2.19
CA ALA A 11 -6.63 -1.23 2.19
C ALA A 11 -7.43 0.04 1.86
N PHE A 12 -7.02 1.19 2.40
CA PHE A 12 -7.65 2.47 2.10
C PHE A 12 -7.55 2.84 0.62
N GLN A 13 -6.36 2.70 0.02
CA GLN A 13 -6.16 2.96 -1.41
C GLN A 13 -6.99 2.02 -2.30
N ILE A 14 -7.17 0.76 -1.90
CA ILE A 14 -8.01 -0.21 -2.63
C ILE A 14 -9.49 0.19 -2.53
N ILE A 15 -9.98 0.50 -1.32
CA ILE A 15 -11.38 0.89 -1.09
C ILE A 15 -11.72 2.16 -1.86
N VAL A 16 -10.85 3.17 -1.84
CA VAL A 16 -11.06 4.42 -2.58
C VAL A 16 -11.13 4.14 -4.09
N ASN A 17 -10.21 3.35 -4.64
CA ASN A 17 -10.22 3.01 -6.06
C ASN A 17 -11.49 2.25 -6.49
N ILE A 18 -11.94 1.29 -5.68
CA ILE A 18 -13.20 0.57 -5.94
C ILE A 18 -14.38 1.55 -5.88
N SER A 19 -14.42 2.40 -4.86
CA SER A 19 -15.47 3.41 -4.69
C SER A 19 -15.55 4.37 -5.88
N THR A 20 -14.42 4.77 -6.44
CA THR A 20 -14.38 5.62 -7.64
C THR A 20 -14.85 4.91 -8.90
N ILE A 21 -14.57 3.61 -9.07
CA ILE A 21 -15.08 2.81 -10.21
C ILE A 21 -16.58 2.58 -10.09
N THR A 22 -17.09 2.41 -8.88
CA THR A 22 -18.53 2.27 -8.61
C THR A 22 -19.30 3.59 -8.65
N GLY A 23 -18.64 4.73 -8.88
CA GLY A 23 -19.27 6.05 -8.95
C GLY A 23 -19.69 6.62 -7.58
N LEU A 24 -19.26 6.02 -6.48
CA LEU A 24 -19.53 6.51 -5.11
C LEU A 24 -18.67 7.71 -4.74
N LEU A 25 -17.46 7.80 -5.30
CA LEU A 25 -16.52 8.90 -5.11
C LEU A 25 -16.08 9.48 -6.46
N PRO A 26 -15.77 10.79 -6.53
CA PRO A 26 -15.22 11.40 -7.75
C PRO A 26 -13.86 10.79 -8.08
N LEU A 27 -13.50 10.76 -9.37
CA LEU A 27 -12.23 10.19 -9.84
C LEU A 27 -11.04 10.93 -9.19
N THR A 28 -10.42 10.30 -8.18
CA THR A 28 -9.37 10.92 -7.34
C THR A 28 -7.97 10.78 -7.91
N GLY A 29 -7.79 10.05 -9.02
CA GLY A 29 -6.48 9.84 -9.65
C GLY A 29 -5.45 9.13 -8.75
N LEU A 30 -5.89 8.54 -7.63
CA LEU A 30 -5.01 7.82 -6.72
C LEU A 30 -4.52 6.53 -7.37
N PRO A 31 -3.20 6.28 -7.38
CA PRO A 31 -2.65 5.09 -7.99
C PRO A 31 -3.12 3.84 -7.24
N PHE A 32 -3.62 2.85 -7.98
CA PHE A 32 -3.88 1.51 -7.43
C PHE A 32 -2.58 0.91 -6.89
N PRO A 33 -2.53 0.51 -5.61
CA PRO A 33 -1.31 -0.05 -5.07
C PRO A 33 -0.93 -1.32 -5.84
N LEU A 34 0.35 -1.42 -6.21
CA LEU A 34 0.97 -2.53 -6.95
C LEU A 34 0.51 -2.73 -8.42
N LEU A 35 -0.59 -2.13 -8.87
CA LEU A 35 -1.11 -2.28 -10.25
C LEU A 35 -1.19 -0.97 -11.04
N SER A 36 -0.91 0.17 -10.42
CA SER A 36 -0.89 1.47 -11.09
C SER A 36 0.28 1.62 -12.07
N LEU A 37 0.02 2.24 -13.22
CA LEU A 37 1.03 2.74 -14.17
C LEU A 37 1.81 3.97 -13.65
N GLY A 38 1.63 4.37 -12.38
CA GLY A 38 2.36 5.46 -11.74
C GLY A 38 3.68 4.99 -11.14
N GLY A 39 4.80 5.18 -11.84
CA GLY A 39 6.13 4.72 -11.41
C GLY A 39 6.55 5.16 -10.00
N SER A 40 6.24 6.40 -9.60
CA SER A 40 6.55 6.89 -8.24
C SER A 40 5.79 6.15 -7.14
N SER A 41 4.54 5.75 -7.42
CA SER A 41 3.71 4.99 -6.47
C SER A 41 4.24 3.57 -6.28
N MET A 42 4.69 2.92 -7.36
CA MET A 42 5.31 1.60 -7.32
C MET A 42 6.60 1.63 -6.52
N VAL A 43 7.47 2.63 -6.74
CA VAL A 43 8.72 2.80 -5.99
C VAL A 43 8.44 3.02 -4.50
N SER A 44 7.48 3.89 -4.16
CA SER A 44 7.11 4.14 -2.75
C SER A 44 6.61 2.88 -2.04
N THR A 45 5.79 2.07 -2.74
CA THR A 45 5.25 0.82 -2.20
C THR A 45 6.36 -0.22 -2.02
N ALA A 46 7.29 -0.32 -2.98
CA ALA A 46 8.44 -1.24 -2.92
C ALA A 46 9.38 -0.92 -1.75
N VAL A 47 9.65 0.36 -1.48
CA VAL A 47 10.47 0.79 -0.33
C VAL A 47 9.83 0.37 1.00
N ILE A 48 8.52 0.60 1.15
CA ILE A 48 7.82 0.25 2.40
C ILE A 48 7.72 -1.27 2.58
N PHE A 49 7.55 -2.03 1.49
CA PHE A 49 7.65 -3.50 1.53
C PHE A 49 9.05 -3.96 1.96
N GLY A 50 10.11 -3.32 1.46
CA GLY A 50 11.49 -3.63 1.86
C GLY A 50 11.74 -3.41 3.35
N ILE A 51 11.26 -2.28 3.90
CA ILE A 51 11.35 -1.97 5.33
C ILE A 51 10.55 -2.99 6.15
N THR A 52 9.33 -3.31 5.71
CA THR A 52 8.46 -4.29 6.37
C THR A 52 9.11 -5.67 6.41
N ASN A 53 9.71 -6.12 5.31
CA ASN A 53 10.40 -7.40 5.24
C ASN A 53 11.65 -7.43 6.13
N ARG A 54 12.42 -6.33 6.17
CA ARG A 54 13.57 -6.21 7.08
C ARG A 54 13.16 -6.33 8.55
N ILE A 55 12.10 -5.62 8.95
CA ILE A 55 11.55 -5.72 10.32
C ILE A 55 11.08 -7.15 10.60
N PHE A 56 10.41 -7.79 9.65
CA PHE A 56 9.92 -9.16 9.80
C PHE A 56 11.06 -10.16 10.01
N ILE A 57 12.12 -10.09 9.20
CA ILE A 57 13.30 -10.96 9.33
C ILE A 57 13.98 -10.72 10.67
N GLU A 58 14.18 -9.47 11.05
CA GLU A 58 14.85 -9.13 12.32
C GLU A 58 14.04 -9.60 13.53
N ASN A 59 12.72 -9.50 13.48
CA ASN A 59 11.84 -10.00 14.53
C ASN A 59 11.79 -11.53 14.57
N ASN A 60 11.92 -12.22 13.42
CA ASN A 60 11.96 -13.69 13.34
C ASN A 60 13.30 -14.30 13.76
N LEU A 61 14.39 -13.53 13.79
CA LEU A 61 15.69 -13.96 14.29
C LEU A 61 15.84 -13.78 15.81
N VAL A 62 14.95 -13.01 16.44
CA VAL A 62 14.96 -12.70 17.88
C VAL A 62 14.01 -13.62 18.67
N ILE A 63 13.23 -14.46 17.99
CA ILE A 63 12.39 -15.53 18.55
C ILE A 63 13.15 -16.86 18.44
#